data_AF-A0A483S9E3-F1
#
_entry.id   AF-A0A483S9E3-F1
#
_cell.length_a   1.000
_cell.length_b   1.000
_cell.length_c   1.000
_cell.angle_alpha   90.00
_cell.angle_beta   90.00
_cell.angle_gamma   90.00
#
_symmetry.space_group_name_H-M   'P 1'
#
loop_
_entity.id
_entity.type
_entity.pdbx_description
1 polymer ?
#
loop_
_entity_poly.entity_id
_entity_poly.type
_entity_poly.pdbx_seq_one_letter_code
_entity_poly.pdbx_strand_id
1 'polypeptide(L)'
;YYRNFIITSIEAERILAMKFDEAFAGVKKNVIDTLNQMGNGITRASYYTSCLMDNYQDVCSKLKQEDTRFIAGLAQLVKSRDIIFQMIKIYIETYFQNYKEEKAQYILKKLVGAGVYISSSGLTNRILIMAVATMICQTSRFNTVVYGRINRARSLVLKGSVTATAVVLNVYGLIQDAANSADNLKMHNSFYYNALYANHLEMMYFLIEPVITGVPYLNPMIISDDELAELLIKLMR
;
A
#
# COMPACT_ATOMS: atom_id res chain seq x y z
N TYR A 1 22.88 18.16 34.89
CA TYR A 1 22.47 18.03 33.47
C TYR A 1 21.54 16.84 33.23
N TYR A 2 21.92 15.60 33.63
CA TYR A 2 21.09 14.39 33.45
C TYR A 2 19.71 14.41 34.15
N ARG A 3 19.60 14.98 35.37
CA ARG A 3 18.33 15.08 36.10
C ARG A 3 17.28 15.94 35.39
N ASN A 4 17.68 17.05 34.78
CA ASN A 4 16.72 17.93 34.11
C ASN A 4 16.14 17.27 32.86
N PHE A 5 16.96 16.56 32.09
CA PHE A 5 16.49 15.83 30.90
C PHE A 5 15.49 14.72 31.24
N ILE A 6 15.73 13.99 32.33
CA ILE A 6 14.81 12.94 32.83
C ILE A 6 13.49 13.55 33.35
N ILE A 7 13.55 14.72 33.99
CA ILE A 7 12.33 15.41 34.45
C ILE A 7 11.49 15.88 33.27
N THR A 8 12.09 16.47 32.22
CA THR A 8 11.35 16.88 31.02
C THR A 8 10.77 15.70 30.25
N SER A 9 11.48 14.55 30.18
CA SER A 9 10.95 13.37 29.49
C SER A 9 9.76 12.75 30.24
N ILE A 10 9.82 12.67 31.57
CA ILE A 10 8.71 12.17 32.40
C ILE A 10 7.50 13.11 32.31
N GLU A 11 7.72 14.42 32.28
CA GLU A 11 6.65 15.41 32.14
C GLU A 11 5.99 15.32 30.76
N ALA A 12 6.77 15.14 29.70
CA ALA A 12 6.26 14.90 28.36
C ALA A 12 5.44 13.59 28.26
N GLU A 13 5.93 12.50 28.87
CA GLU A 13 5.19 11.22 28.94
C GLU A 13 3.87 11.36 29.70
N ARG A 14 3.86 12.11 30.80
CA ARG A 14 2.64 12.38 31.58
C ARG A 14 1.63 13.20 30.79
N ILE A 15 2.07 14.25 30.10
CA ILE A 15 1.21 15.06 29.24
C ILE A 15 0.64 14.21 28.10
N LEU A 16 1.47 13.35 27.49
CA LEU A 16 1.06 12.42 26.44
C LEU A 16 -0.04 11.46 26.93
N ALA A 17 0.16 10.84 28.09
CA ALA A 17 -0.81 9.94 28.70
C ALA A 17 -2.13 10.66 29.03
N MET A 18 -2.06 11.87 29.60
CA MET A 18 -3.26 12.66 29.88
C MET A 18 -4.02 13.05 28.60
N LYS A 19 -3.30 13.41 27.54
CA LYS A 19 -3.89 13.77 26.25
C LYS A 19 -4.47 12.56 25.53
N PHE A 20 -3.87 11.39 25.72
CA PHE A 20 -4.43 10.12 25.28
C PHE A 20 -5.74 9.83 26.03
N ASP A 21 -5.76 9.92 27.36
CA ASP A 21 -6.98 9.71 28.15
C ASP A 21 -8.10 10.69 27.77
N GLU A 22 -7.77 11.96 27.55
CA GLU A 22 -8.72 13.00 27.11
C GLU A 22 -9.33 12.68 25.73
N ALA A 23 -8.53 12.17 24.80
CA ALA A 23 -8.99 11.76 23.46
C ALA A 23 -9.94 10.54 23.49
N PHE A 24 -9.87 9.71 24.54
CA PHE A 24 -10.66 8.48 24.68
C PHE A 24 -11.74 8.53 25.78
N ALA A 25 -11.84 9.64 26.53
CA ALA A 25 -12.78 9.80 27.65
C ALA A 25 -14.26 9.59 27.28
N GLY A 26 -14.64 9.77 26.01
CA GLY A 26 -16.00 9.58 25.50
C GLY A 26 -16.29 8.20 24.86
N VAL A 27 -15.31 7.29 24.81
CA VAL A 27 -15.45 6.00 24.10
C VAL A 27 -15.97 4.92 25.05
N LYS A 28 -17.02 4.20 24.64
CA LYS A 28 -17.69 3.17 25.45
C LYS A 28 -16.73 2.02 25.81
N LYS A 29 -16.77 1.53 27.06
CA LYS A 29 -15.90 0.47 27.59
C LYS A 29 -15.88 -0.84 26.76
N ASN A 30 -16.98 -1.20 26.11
CA ASN A 30 -17.03 -2.37 25.22
C ASN A 30 -16.19 -2.20 23.93
N VAL A 31 -15.96 -0.96 23.49
CA VAL A 31 -15.01 -0.65 22.42
C VAL A 31 -13.58 -0.86 22.92
N ILE A 32 -13.31 -0.55 24.20
CA ILE A 32 -12.00 -0.73 24.85
C ILE A 32 -11.57 -2.19 24.92
N ASP A 33 -12.47 -3.13 25.22
CA ASP A 33 -12.11 -4.56 25.21
C ASP A 33 -11.84 -5.09 23.78
N THR A 34 -12.44 -4.46 22.76
CA THR A 34 -12.12 -4.71 21.34
C THR A 34 -10.80 -4.03 20.93
N LEU A 35 -10.37 -2.96 21.62
CA LEU A 35 -9.13 -2.23 21.34
C LEU A 35 -7.90 -3.14 21.45
N ASN A 36 -7.81 -3.97 22.49
CA ASN A 36 -6.66 -4.85 22.72
C ASN A 36 -6.41 -5.86 21.58
N GLN A 37 -7.44 -6.15 20.77
CA GLN A 37 -7.34 -7.03 19.59
C GLN A 37 -7.04 -6.26 18.28
N MET A 38 -6.97 -4.93 18.32
CA MET A 38 -6.86 -4.04 17.15
C MET A 38 -5.60 -3.16 17.21
N GLY A 39 -4.45 -3.77 17.49
CA GLY A 39 -3.17 -3.10 17.76
C GLY A 39 -2.85 -1.92 16.84
N ASN A 40 -2.94 -2.11 15.52
CA ASN A 40 -2.61 -1.05 14.54
C ASN A 40 -3.59 0.14 14.57
N GLY A 41 -4.85 -0.08 14.97
CA GLY A 41 -5.82 1.00 15.16
C GLY A 41 -5.53 1.86 16.39
N ILE A 42 -5.07 1.22 17.48
CA ILE A 42 -4.54 1.94 18.65
C ILE A 42 -3.29 2.72 18.25
N THR A 43 -2.35 2.10 17.53
CA THR A 43 -1.10 2.76 17.11
C THR A 43 -1.36 4.06 16.36
N ARG A 44 -2.27 4.07 15.39
CA ARG A 44 -2.57 5.30 14.65
C ARG A 44 -3.28 6.34 15.51
N ALA A 45 -4.20 5.91 16.38
CA ALA A 45 -4.90 6.82 17.27
C ALA A 45 -3.99 7.43 18.33
N SER A 46 -3.00 6.66 18.84
CA SER A 46 -1.99 7.19 19.76
C SER A 46 -1.08 8.19 19.05
N TYR A 47 -0.70 7.95 17.80
CA TYR A 47 0.06 8.94 17.02
C TYR A 47 -0.72 10.23 16.78
N TYR A 48 -2.05 10.19 16.71
CA TYR A 48 -2.88 11.39 16.60
C TYR A 48 -2.81 12.31 17.83
N THR A 49 -2.32 11.83 18.99
CA THR A 49 -2.04 12.71 20.14
C THR A 49 -0.95 13.74 19.83
N SER A 50 -0.09 13.50 18.84
CA SER A 50 0.85 14.48 18.29
C SER A 50 0.18 15.77 17.85
N CYS A 51 -1.07 15.71 17.36
CA CYS A 51 -1.83 16.89 16.96
C CYS A 51 -2.19 17.81 18.13
N LEU A 52 -2.15 17.31 19.36
CA LEU A 52 -2.48 18.07 20.58
C LEU A 52 -1.24 18.77 21.18
N MET A 53 -0.07 18.59 20.55
CA MET A 53 1.20 19.15 21.01
C MET A 53 1.84 20.00 19.91
N ASP A 54 2.32 21.19 20.26
CA ASP A 54 2.90 22.12 19.27
C ASP A 54 4.22 21.61 18.67
N ASN A 55 4.97 20.80 19.42
CA ASN A 55 6.27 20.27 19.00
C ASN A 55 6.19 19.02 18.10
N TYR A 56 5.00 18.51 17.80
CA TYR A 56 4.79 17.33 16.95
C TYR A 56 3.81 17.57 15.80
N GLN A 57 3.66 18.83 15.36
CA GLN A 57 2.77 19.21 14.27
C GLN A 57 3.17 18.63 12.90
N ASP A 58 4.44 18.29 12.72
CA ASP A 58 4.95 17.58 11.54
C ASP A 58 4.40 16.15 11.47
N VAL A 59 4.40 15.42 12.60
CA VAL A 59 3.80 14.08 12.72
C VAL A 59 2.30 14.16 12.46
N CYS A 60 1.61 15.12 13.09
CA CYS A 60 0.19 15.34 12.86
C CYS A 60 -0.14 15.62 11.38
N SER A 61 0.68 16.46 10.73
CA SER A 61 0.51 16.79 9.32
C SER A 61 0.73 15.59 8.41
N LYS A 62 1.72 14.74 8.71
CA LYS A 62 1.96 13.48 7.99
C LYS A 62 0.73 12.56 8.09
N LEU A 63 0.19 12.36 9.29
CA LEU A 63 -1.00 11.51 9.50
C LEU A 63 -2.20 12.00 8.68
N LYS A 64 -2.48 13.30 8.70
CA LYS A 64 -3.57 13.91 7.90
C LYS A 64 -3.36 13.70 6.39
N GLN A 65 -2.13 13.83 5.91
CA GLN A 65 -1.81 13.59 4.49
C GLN A 65 -1.95 12.11 4.10
N GLU A 66 -1.51 11.19 4.95
CA GLU A 66 -1.72 9.75 4.76
C GLU A 66 -3.21 9.40 4.74
N ASP A 67 -4.00 9.91 5.68
CA ASP A 67 -5.46 9.68 5.75
C ASP A 67 -6.15 10.20 4.47
N THR A 68 -5.77 11.39 4.01
CA THR A 68 -6.29 11.99 2.77
C THR A 68 -5.97 11.13 1.55
N ARG A 69 -4.72 10.66 1.42
CA ARG A 69 -4.29 9.79 0.31
C ARG A 69 -4.96 8.42 0.36
N PHE A 70 -5.14 7.87 1.56
CA PHE A 70 -5.87 6.62 1.74
C PHE A 70 -7.34 6.74 1.31
N ILE A 71 -8.03 7.81 1.71
CA ILE A 71 -9.41 8.07 1.29
C ILE A 71 -9.49 8.25 -0.23
N ALA A 72 -8.53 8.97 -0.84
CA ALA A 72 -8.45 9.11 -2.29
C ALA A 72 -8.28 7.75 -2.99
N GLY A 73 -7.38 6.90 -2.50
CA GLY A 73 -7.16 5.54 -3.01
C GLY A 73 -8.41 4.66 -2.85
N LEU A 74 -9.11 4.73 -1.71
CA LEU A 74 -10.37 4.02 -1.50
C LEU A 74 -11.47 4.50 -2.46
N ALA A 75 -11.56 5.80 -2.71
CA ALA A 75 -12.51 6.34 -3.68
C ALA A 75 -12.20 5.81 -5.10
N GLN A 76 -10.92 5.68 -5.46
CA GLN A 76 -10.51 5.05 -6.72
C GLN A 76 -10.87 3.56 -6.76
N LEU A 77 -10.73 2.82 -5.66
CA LEU A 77 -11.07 1.39 -5.56
C LEU A 77 -12.57 1.10 -5.80
N VAL A 78 -13.43 2.08 -5.47
CA VAL A 78 -14.89 1.99 -5.69
C VAL A 78 -15.28 2.49 -7.09
N LYS A 79 -14.66 3.56 -7.58
CA LYS A 79 -14.96 4.15 -8.90
C LYS A 79 -14.39 3.35 -10.06
N SER A 80 -13.15 2.86 -9.92
CA SER A 80 -12.46 2.08 -10.93
C SER A 80 -12.67 0.60 -10.66
N ARG A 81 -13.19 -0.13 -11.66
CA ARG A 81 -13.33 -1.59 -11.58
C ARG A 81 -11.97 -2.30 -11.51
N ASP A 82 -10.88 -1.60 -11.82
CA ASP A 82 -9.61 -2.24 -12.10
C ASP A 82 -8.37 -1.53 -11.52
N ILE A 83 -8.51 -0.97 -10.31
CA ILE A 83 -7.38 -0.36 -9.59
C ILE A 83 -6.22 -1.35 -9.42
N ILE A 84 -6.54 -2.64 -9.26
CA ILE A 84 -5.57 -3.70 -9.06
C ILE A 84 -4.75 -3.93 -10.33
N PHE A 85 -5.41 -4.05 -11.48
CA PHE A 85 -4.70 -4.10 -12.76
C PHE A 85 -3.86 -2.85 -12.98
N GLN A 86 -4.36 -1.65 -12.64
CA GLN A 86 -3.58 -0.43 -12.76
C GLN A 86 -2.30 -0.49 -11.91
N MET A 87 -2.38 -0.96 -10.67
CA MET A 87 -1.21 -1.11 -9.80
C MET A 87 -0.21 -2.12 -10.37
N ILE A 88 -0.67 -3.29 -10.82
CA ILE A 88 0.20 -4.30 -11.43
C ILE A 88 0.80 -3.81 -12.76
N LYS A 89 0.02 -3.10 -13.57
CA LYS A 89 0.49 -2.44 -14.78
C LYS A 89 1.59 -1.43 -14.45
N ILE A 90 1.40 -0.56 -13.47
CA ILE A 90 2.41 0.41 -13.02
C ILE A 90 3.68 -0.32 -12.56
N TYR A 91 3.54 -1.41 -11.81
CA TYR A 91 4.67 -2.23 -11.38
C TYR A 91 5.49 -2.71 -12.58
N ILE A 92 4.85 -3.32 -13.57
CA ILE A 92 5.52 -3.80 -14.77
C ILE A 92 6.11 -2.62 -15.55
N GLU A 93 5.39 -1.51 -15.69
CA GLU A 93 5.87 -0.31 -16.38
C GLU A 93 7.18 0.20 -15.80
N THR A 94 7.42 0.09 -14.48
CA THR A 94 8.71 0.47 -13.88
C THR A 94 9.91 -0.28 -14.47
N TYR A 95 9.71 -1.52 -14.92
CA TYR A 95 10.74 -2.36 -15.56
C TYR A 95 10.87 -2.15 -17.07
N PHE A 96 9.96 -1.39 -17.70
CA PHE A 96 9.97 -1.12 -19.13
C PHE A 96 10.28 0.34 -19.47
N GLN A 97 10.60 1.18 -18.47
CA GLN A 97 11.03 2.57 -18.69
C GLN A 97 12.38 2.59 -19.45
N ASN A 98 12.43 3.28 -20.60
CA ASN A 98 13.59 3.40 -21.51
C ASN A 98 13.91 2.21 -22.44
N TYR A 99 12.96 1.33 -22.73
CA TYR A 99 13.20 0.11 -23.53
C TYR A 99 12.98 0.30 -25.05
N LYS A 100 13.87 -0.28 -25.86
CA LYS A 100 13.71 -0.44 -27.32
C LYS A 100 12.67 -1.53 -27.63
N GLU A 101 11.89 -1.37 -28.70
CA GLU A 101 10.82 -2.31 -29.09
C GLU A 101 11.29 -3.74 -29.34
N GLU A 102 12.55 -3.93 -29.73
CA GLU A 102 13.17 -5.24 -29.99
C GLU A 102 13.18 -6.16 -28.76
N LYS A 103 13.20 -5.60 -27.54
CA LYS A 103 13.21 -6.38 -26.29
C LYS A 103 11.87 -7.05 -25.97
N ALA A 104 10.75 -6.48 -26.42
CA ALA A 104 9.43 -7.06 -26.20
C ALA A 104 9.35 -8.47 -26.80
N GLN A 105 9.93 -8.66 -27.99
CA GLN A 105 9.95 -9.96 -28.66
C GLN A 105 10.82 -10.98 -27.93
N TYR A 106 11.95 -10.55 -27.36
CA TYR A 106 12.82 -11.43 -26.58
C TYR A 106 12.11 -11.94 -25.31
N ILE A 107 11.54 -11.01 -24.53
CA ILE A 107 10.77 -11.36 -23.33
C ILE A 107 9.60 -12.26 -23.71
N LEU A 108 8.82 -11.92 -24.73
CA LEU A 108 7.72 -12.75 -25.21
C LEU A 108 8.18 -14.17 -25.52
N LYS A 109 9.30 -14.35 -26.23
CA LYS A 109 9.82 -15.68 -26.57
C LYS A 109 10.15 -16.51 -25.33
N LYS A 110 10.73 -15.88 -24.29
CA LYS A 110 11.00 -16.53 -23.00
C LYS A 110 9.72 -16.90 -22.26
N LEU A 111 8.72 -16.01 -22.25
CA LEU A 111 7.42 -16.27 -21.65
C LEU A 111 6.72 -17.46 -22.31
N VAL A 112 6.64 -17.48 -23.64
CA VAL A 112 6.05 -18.58 -24.42
C VAL A 112 6.81 -19.89 -24.19
N GLY A 113 8.15 -19.84 -24.17
CA GLY A 113 8.99 -21.00 -23.85
C GLY A 113 8.75 -21.57 -22.45
N ALA A 114 8.26 -20.74 -21.51
CA ALA A 114 7.90 -21.15 -20.16
C ALA A 114 6.42 -21.56 -20.01
N GLY A 115 5.67 -21.64 -21.12
CA GLY A 115 4.26 -22.06 -21.16
C GLY A 115 3.25 -20.92 -21.05
N VAL A 116 3.67 -19.66 -21.17
CA VAL A 116 2.79 -18.48 -21.08
C VAL A 116 2.35 -18.05 -22.48
N TYR A 117 1.07 -18.21 -22.81
CA TYR A 117 0.54 -17.91 -24.14
C TYR A 117 0.10 -16.44 -24.26
N ILE A 118 0.85 -15.66 -25.04
CA ILE A 118 0.50 -14.27 -25.42
C ILE A 118 0.47 -14.19 -26.95
N SER A 119 -0.57 -13.57 -27.52
CA SER A 119 -0.65 -13.35 -28.97
C SER A 119 0.48 -12.45 -29.47
N SER A 120 1.17 -12.86 -30.55
CA SER A 120 2.46 -12.30 -30.98
C SER A 120 2.40 -11.31 -32.16
N SER A 121 1.25 -11.15 -32.82
CA SER A 121 1.14 -10.27 -34.00
C SER A 121 1.15 -8.79 -33.58
N GLY A 122 2.17 -8.04 -34.01
CA GLY A 122 2.26 -6.59 -33.76
C GLY A 122 2.65 -6.21 -32.32
N LEU A 123 3.46 -7.03 -31.66
CA LEU A 123 3.84 -6.83 -30.25
C LEU A 123 4.62 -5.52 -30.03
N THR A 124 4.06 -4.64 -29.20
CA THR A 124 4.74 -3.46 -28.64
C THR A 124 4.99 -3.65 -27.16
N ASN A 125 5.90 -2.85 -26.57
CA ASN A 125 6.10 -2.82 -25.11
C ASN A 125 4.77 -2.63 -24.37
N ARG A 126 3.91 -1.75 -24.86
CA ARG A 126 2.59 -1.48 -24.25
C ARG A 126 1.68 -2.70 -24.27
N ILE A 127 1.59 -3.42 -25.38
CA ILE A 127 0.76 -4.62 -25.49
C ILE A 127 1.30 -5.72 -24.57
N LEU A 128 2.62 -5.91 -24.53
CA LEU A 128 3.24 -6.90 -23.64
C LEU A 128 2.96 -6.58 -22.17
N ILE A 129 3.16 -5.33 -21.74
CA ILE A 129 2.85 -4.87 -20.38
C ILE A 129 1.39 -5.16 -20.02
N MET A 130 0.45 -4.81 -20.90
CA MET A 130 -0.98 -5.06 -20.67
C MET A 130 -1.31 -6.56 -20.58
N ALA A 131 -0.74 -7.38 -21.46
CA ALA A 131 -0.94 -8.83 -21.46
C ALA A 131 -0.40 -9.48 -20.18
N VAL A 132 0.83 -9.12 -19.79
CA VAL A 132 1.46 -9.61 -18.56
C VAL A 132 0.66 -9.18 -17.33
N ALA A 133 0.25 -7.91 -17.25
CA ALA A 133 -0.58 -7.43 -16.16
C ALA A 133 -1.91 -8.19 -16.05
N THR A 134 -2.55 -8.45 -17.19
CA THR A 134 -3.82 -9.21 -17.26
C THR A 134 -3.64 -10.62 -16.74
N MET A 135 -2.59 -11.33 -17.20
CA MET A 135 -2.34 -12.70 -16.78
C MET A 135 -2.03 -12.80 -15.29
N ILE A 136 -1.20 -11.91 -14.74
CA ILE A 136 -0.91 -11.86 -13.30
C ILE A 136 -2.22 -11.71 -12.51
N CYS A 137 -3.09 -10.78 -12.93
CA CYS A 137 -4.37 -10.53 -12.26
C CYS A 137 -5.35 -11.72 -12.36
N GLN A 138 -5.23 -12.55 -13.40
CA GLN A 138 -6.08 -13.72 -13.63
C GLN A 138 -5.58 -14.98 -12.90
N THR A 139 -4.37 -14.98 -12.33
CA THR A 139 -3.88 -16.13 -11.56
C THR A 139 -4.78 -16.39 -10.34
N SER A 140 -5.03 -17.66 -10.04
CA SER A 140 -5.89 -18.06 -8.91
C SER A 140 -5.31 -17.61 -7.56
N ARG A 141 -3.98 -17.64 -7.43
CA ARG A 141 -3.24 -17.11 -6.28
C ARG A 141 -3.53 -15.62 -6.09
N PHE A 142 -3.43 -14.83 -7.15
CA PHE A 142 -3.67 -13.40 -7.10
C PHE A 142 -5.11 -13.10 -6.70
N ASN A 143 -6.08 -13.73 -7.37
CA ASN A 143 -7.49 -13.54 -7.06
C ASN A 143 -7.79 -13.86 -5.59
N THR A 144 -7.35 -15.01 -5.08
CA THR A 144 -7.62 -15.41 -3.69
C THR A 144 -7.02 -14.45 -2.65
N VAL A 145 -5.76 -14.05 -2.84
CA VAL A 145 -5.02 -13.19 -1.88
C VAL A 145 -5.54 -11.75 -1.89
N VAL A 146 -5.84 -11.22 -3.08
CA VAL A 146 -6.18 -9.82 -3.26
C VAL A 146 -7.68 -9.58 -3.06
N TYR A 147 -8.56 -10.50 -3.47
CA TYR A 147 -10.02 -10.33 -3.39
C TYR A 147 -10.53 -10.15 -1.95
N GLY A 148 -9.98 -10.92 -1.00
CA GLY A 148 -10.32 -10.76 0.43
C GLY A 148 -9.95 -9.36 0.97
N ARG A 149 -8.80 -8.83 0.54
CA ARG A 149 -8.33 -7.49 0.95
C ARG A 149 -9.15 -6.38 0.31
N ILE A 150 -9.48 -6.51 -0.98
CA ILE A 150 -10.38 -5.58 -1.69
C ILE A 150 -11.74 -5.51 -1.00
N ASN A 151 -12.35 -6.65 -0.69
CA ASN A 151 -13.68 -6.68 -0.09
C ASN A 151 -13.68 -6.05 1.30
N ARG A 152 -12.63 -6.31 2.10
CA ARG A 152 -12.42 -5.64 3.38
C ARG A 152 -12.34 -4.12 3.21
N ALA A 153 -11.53 -3.63 2.28
CA ALA A 153 -11.37 -2.20 2.00
C ALA A 153 -12.66 -1.55 1.48
N ARG A 154 -13.37 -2.18 0.53
CA ARG A 154 -14.65 -1.69 -0.01
C ARG A 154 -15.77 -1.66 1.03
N SER A 155 -15.78 -2.62 1.98
CA SER A 155 -16.78 -2.64 3.04
C SER A 155 -16.73 -1.40 3.95
N LEU A 156 -15.59 -0.70 4.00
CA LEU A 156 -15.46 0.56 4.76
C LEU A 156 -16.21 1.71 4.10
N VAL A 157 -16.30 1.74 2.76
CA VAL A 157 -17.05 2.77 2.03
C VAL A 157 -18.55 2.50 2.10
N LEU A 158 -18.96 1.22 2.02
CA LEU A 158 -20.38 0.83 2.01
C LEU A 158 -21.06 0.96 3.39
N LYS A 159 -20.31 1.03 4.48
CA LYS A 159 -20.84 1.22 5.84
C LYS A 159 -21.14 2.68 6.22
N GLY A 160 -21.08 3.62 5.27
CA GLY A 160 -21.64 4.97 5.42
C GLY A 160 -20.93 5.90 6.41
N SER A 161 -19.87 5.48 7.10
CA SER A 161 -19.18 6.26 8.13
C SER A 161 -17.92 6.97 7.62
N VAL A 162 -17.97 7.57 6.43
CA VAL A 162 -16.89 8.44 5.91
C VAL A 162 -17.33 9.91 5.92
N THR A 163 -18.15 10.29 6.90
CA THR A 163 -18.19 11.68 7.38
C THR A 163 -17.06 11.83 8.39
N ALA A 164 -16.20 12.83 8.21
CA ALA A 164 -14.90 13.06 8.84
C ALA A 164 -14.84 13.07 10.39
N THR A 165 -15.92 12.71 11.09
CA THR A 165 -16.08 12.81 12.55
C THR A 165 -16.38 11.48 13.25
N ALA A 166 -16.55 10.37 12.54
CA ALA A 166 -16.78 9.05 13.15
C ALA A 166 -15.89 7.96 12.54
N VAL A 167 -14.58 8.17 12.60
CA VAL A 167 -13.60 7.14 12.22
C VAL A 167 -13.60 6.07 13.30
N VAL A 168 -14.40 5.02 13.08
CA VAL A 168 -14.36 3.79 13.90
C VAL A 168 -12.93 3.27 13.85
N LEU A 169 -12.34 2.92 14.99
CA LEU A 169 -10.95 2.43 15.14
C LEU A 169 -10.54 1.30 14.16
N ASN A 170 -11.52 0.57 13.62
CA ASN A 170 -11.35 -0.40 12.53
C ASN A 170 -10.77 0.23 11.25
N VAL A 171 -11.17 1.46 10.94
CA VAL A 171 -10.66 2.24 9.81
C VAL A 171 -9.22 2.69 10.10
N TYR A 172 -8.92 3.15 11.31
CA TYR A 172 -7.55 3.50 11.69
C TYR A 172 -6.59 2.32 11.63
N GLY A 173 -7.03 1.11 11.98
CA GLY A 173 -6.22 -0.09 11.81
C GLY A 173 -5.86 -0.33 10.34
N LEU A 174 -6.81 -0.19 9.43
CA LEU A 174 -6.55 -0.39 8.00
C LEU A 174 -5.70 0.74 7.39
N ILE A 175 -5.92 1.98 7.80
CA ILE A 175 -5.07 3.10 7.36
C ILE A 175 -3.64 2.88 7.85
N GLN A 176 -3.45 2.40 9.07
CA GLN A 176 -2.12 2.11 9.60
C GLN A 176 -1.45 0.95 8.85
N ASP A 177 -2.19 -0.11 8.54
CA ASP A 177 -1.70 -1.20 7.69
C ASP A 177 -1.24 -0.67 6.33
N ALA A 178 -2.04 0.20 5.72
CA ALA A 178 -1.72 0.85 4.46
C ALA A 178 -0.47 1.74 4.55
N ALA A 179 -0.36 2.56 5.60
CA ALA A 179 0.79 3.43 5.82
C ALA A 179 2.07 2.60 6.01
N ASN A 180 2.02 1.56 6.85
CA ASN A 180 3.14 0.65 7.08
C ASN A 180 3.57 -0.05 5.78
N SER A 181 2.61 -0.53 5.00
CA SER A 181 2.86 -1.17 3.70
C SER A 181 3.50 -0.21 2.70
N ALA A 182 3.02 1.03 2.62
CA ALA A 182 3.58 2.07 1.77
C ALA A 182 5.00 2.49 2.19
N ASP A 183 5.23 2.67 3.50
CA ASP A 183 6.57 2.99 4.04
C ASP A 183 7.54 1.82 3.82
N ASN A 184 7.09 0.58 3.99
CA ASN A 184 7.87 -0.63 3.68
C ASN A 184 8.24 -0.68 2.18
N LEU A 185 7.29 -0.40 1.29
CA LEU A 185 7.53 -0.32 -0.15
C LEU A 185 8.55 0.77 -0.48
N LYS A 186 8.46 1.94 0.15
CA LYS A 186 9.41 3.04 -0.05
C LYS A 186 10.85 2.63 0.25
N MET A 187 11.05 1.82 1.29
CA MET A 187 12.37 1.32 1.68
C MET A 187 12.91 0.25 0.72
N HIS A 188 12.06 -0.68 0.27
CA HIS A 188 12.49 -1.84 -0.51
C HIS A 188 12.47 -1.61 -2.03
N ASN A 189 11.52 -0.81 -2.53
CA ASN A 189 11.33 -0.52 -3.94
C ASN A 189 10.82 0.93 -4.14
N SER A 190 11.76 1.87 -4.02
CA SER A 190 11.47 3.31 -4.18
C SER A 190 10.92 3.65 -5.58
N PHE A 191 11.35 2.95 -6.64
CA PHE A 191 10.83 3.16 -8.00
C PHE A 191 9.33 2.90 -8.07
N TYR A 192 8.89 1.75 -7.56
CA TYR A 192 7.49 1.40 -7.56
C TYR A 192 6.67 2.26 -6.60
N TYR A 193 7.22 2.58 -5.42
CA TYR A 193 6.59 3.54 -4.49
C TYR A 193 6.31 4.88 -5.18
N ASN A 194 7.32 5.46 -5.83
CA ASN A 194 7.17 6.77 -6.50
C ASN A 194 6.14 6.71 -7.63
N ALA A 195 6.13 5.62 -8.39
CA ALA A 195 5.16 5.42 -9.47
C ALA A 195 3.71 5.29 -8.95
N LEU A 196 3.50 4.57 -7.84
CA LEU A 196 2.18 4.51 -7.19
C LEU A 196 1.78 5.85 -6.55
N TYR A 197 2.73 6.53 -5.90
CA TYR A 197 2.49 7.83 -5.25
C TYR A 197 2.03 8.89 -6.26
N ALA A 198 2.65 8.92 -7.44
CA ALA A 198 2.25 9.81 -8.54
C ALA A 198 0.82 9.55 -9.05
N ASN A 199 0.28 8.35 -8.81
CA ASN A 199 -1.09 7.96 -9.17
C ASN A 199 -2.05 7.98 -7.95
N HIS A 200 -1.58 8.38 -6.76
CA HIS A 200 -2.31 8.31 -5.49
C HIS A 200 -2.79 6.89 -5.14
N LEU A 201 -1.96 5.89 -5.43
CA LEU A 201 -2.23 4.47 -5.24
C LEU A 201 -1.30 3.80 -4.24
N GLU A 202 -0.31 4.50 -3.70
CA GLU A 202 0.69 3.93 -2.78
C GLU A 202 0.04 3.41 -1.50
N MET A 203 -0.96 4.14 -0.98
CA MET A 203 -1.72 3.71 0.19
C MET A 203 -2.59 2.48 -0.09
N MET A 204 -2.81 2.12 -1.37
CA MET A 204 -3.52 0.89 -1.75
C MET A 204 -2.56 -0.31 -1.92
N TYR A 205 -1.24 -0.11 -1.83
CA TYR A 205 -0.24 -1.17 -2.02
C TYR A 205 -0.49 -2.39 -1.11
N PHE A 206 -0.96 -2.19 0.11
CA PHE A 206 -1.31 -3.27 1.04
C PHE A 206 -2.29 -4.31 0.46
N LEU A 207 -3.07 -3.96 -0.58
CA LEU A 207 -3.96 -4.88 -1.29
C LEU A 207 -3.18 -5.96 -2.05
N ILE A 208 -2.06 -5.58 -2.67
CA ILE A 208 -1.25 -6.43 -3.56
C ILE A 208 0.12 -6.77 -2.98
N GLU A 209 0.50 -6.19 -1.82
CA GLU A 209 1.78 -6.41 -1.16
C GLU A 209 2.20 -7.89 -1.10
N PRO A 210 1.35 -8.86 -0.71
CA PRO A 210 1.79 -10.27 -0.62
C PRO A 210 2.11 -10.92 -1.96
N VAL A 211 1.64 -10.35 -3.07
CA VAL A 211 1.99 -10.80 -4.43
C VAL A 211 3.38 -10.26 -4.78
N ILE A 212 3.61 -8.97 -4.55
CA ILE A 212 4.85 -8.30 -4.91
C ILE A 212 6.02 -8.71 -4.01
N THR A 213 5.78 -8.92 -2.71
CA THR A 213 6.82 -9.42 -1.78
C THR A 213 7.07 -10.92 -1.94
N GLY A 214 6.20 -11.63 -2.65
CA GLY A 214 6.37 -13.04 -3.00
C GLY A 214 7.46 -13.29 -4.04
N VAL A 215 8.03 -12.24 -4.64
CA VAL A 215 9.14 -12.29 -5.59
C VAL A 215 10.29 -11.42 -5.11
N PRO A 216 11.56 -11.77 -5.44
CA PRO A 216 12.70 -10.96 -5.06
C PRO A 216 12.61 -9.58 -5.74
N TYR A 217 12.96 -8.53 -4.99
CA TYR A 217 13.13 -7.22 -5.60
C TYR A 217 14.33 -7.23 -6.54
N LEU A 218 14.10 -6.78 -7.76
CA LEU A 218 15.12 -6.53 -8.76
C LEU A 218 15.08 -5.06 -9.13
N ASN A 219 16.23 -4.41 -9.13
CA ASN A 219 16.35 -2.99 -9.43
C ASN A 219 16.10 -2.75 -10.93
N PRO A 220 15.06 -1.98 -11.31
CA PRO A 220 14.72 -1.75 -12.71
C PRO A 220 15.84 -1.14 -13.56
N MET A 221 16.81 -0.44 -12.96
CA MET A 221 17.91 0.19 -13.70
C MET A 221 19.00 -0.77 -14.16
N ILE A 222 19.15 -1.94 -13.52
CA ILE A 222 20.28 -2.87 -13.75
C ILE A 222 19.84 -4.30 -14.09
N ILE A 223 18.54 -4.56 -14.07
CA ILE A 223 17.98 -5.89 -14.35
C ILE A 223 18.29 -6.34 -15.79
N SER A 224 18.71 -7.58 -15.95
CA SER A 224 18.85 -8.20 -17.27
C SER A 224 17.50 -8.63 -17.84
N ASP A 225 17.42 -8.77 -19.16
CA ASP A 225 16.18 -9.22 -19.82
C ASP A 225 15.79 -10.64 -19.39
N ASP A 226 16.77 -11.50 -19.06
CA ASP A 226 16.52 -12.84 -18.54
C ASP A 226 15.94 -12.82 -17.12
N GLU A 227 16.52 -12.03 -16.21
CA GLU A 227 16.00 -11.87 -14.85
C GLU A 227 14.59 -11.26 -14.85
N LEU A 228 14.32 -10.31 -15.76
CA LEU A 228 12.99 -9.75 -15.95
C LEU A 228 12.01 -10.83 -16.42
N ALA A 229 12.38 -11.63 -17.42
CA ALA A 229 11.52 -12.72 -17.88
C ALA A 229 11.21 -13.73 -16.76
N GLU A 230 12.20 -14.12 -15.97
CA GLU A 230 12.02 -15.02 -14.83
C GLU A 230 11.12 -14.43 -13.74
N LEU A 231 11.28 -13.13 -13.42
CA LEU A 231 10.43 -12.40 -12.50
C LEU A 231 8.96 -12.45 -12.95
N LEU A 232 8.72 -12.12 -14.23
CA LEU A 232 7.38 -12.13 -14.80
C LEU A 232 6.77 -13.55 -14.80
N ILE A 233 7.55 -14.58 -15.13
CA ILE A 233 7.10 -15.98 -15.07
C ILE A 233 6.69 -16.36 -13.64
N LYS A 234 7.46 -15.97 -12.62
CA LYS A 234 7.14 -16.23 -11.21
C LYS A 234 5.85 -15.55 -10.77
N LEU A 235 5.57 -14.35 -11.28
CA LEU A 235 4.34 -13.62 -10.96
C LEU A 235 3.09 -14.19 -11.67
N MET A 236 3.27 -14.89 -12.79
CA MET A 236 2.19 -15.49 -13.58
C MET A 236 1.87 -16.95 -13.22
N ARG A 237 2.57 -17.53 -12.23
CA ARG A 237 2.37 -18.89 -11.74
C ARG A 237 1.80 -18.87 -10.32
#